data_AF-W0J2U7-F1
#
_entry.id   AF-W0J2U7-F1
#
_cell.length_a   1.000
_cell.length_b   1.000
_cell.length_c   1.000
_cell.angle_alpha   90.00
_cell.angle_beta   90.00
_cell.angle_gamma   90.00
#
_symmetry.space_group_name_H-M   'P 1'
#
loop_
_entity.id
_entity.type
_entity.pdbx_description
1 polymer ?
#
loop_
_entity_poly.entity_id
_entity_poly.type
_entity_poly.pdbx_seq_one_letter_code
_entity_poly.pdbx_strand_id
1 'polypeptide(L)'
;MTLAKKVADRIRRWPKERVFSRFDFLDLGSTAAVGMALKRMEDAGKIRRVRRGYYDRPRTHPLLGTLKADHKEILAAIARRTGMRLQTAGSNAANELRLTEQVPARIVYETDAPSRKLDLGGRNPIQLKHRPLREIARASESSRFVFAGLRAIGRTHITPERVAHLAKELKPEHRRLLLRDLRYAPAWMHPHLRAIAAGEPKSRT
;
A
#
# COMPACT_ATOMS: atom_id res chain seq x y z
N MET A 1 -20.78 -14.63 24.17
CA MET A 1 -19.48 -14.85 23.49
C MET A 1 -18.43 -13.90 24.06
N THR A 2 -17.28 -14.40 24.52
CA THR A 2 -16.24 -13.58 25.20
C THR A 2 -15.53 -12.62 24.23
N LEU A 3 -14.95 -11.54 24.75
CA LEU A 3 -14.14 -10.58 23.95
C LEU A 3 -13.01 -11.29 23.20
N ALA A 4 -12.27 -12.17 23.88
CA ALA A 4 -11.16 -12.91 23.29
C ALA A 4 -11.61 -13.77 22.09
N LYS A 5 -12.79 -14.42 22.19
CA LYS A 5 -13.37 -15.18 21.08
C LYS A 5 -13.76 -14.27 19.91
N LYS A 6 -14.40 -13.12 20.19
CA LYS A 6 -14.73 -12.10 19.17
C LYS A 6 -13.49 -11.60 18.42
N VAL A 7 -12.41 -11.29 19.15
CA VAL A 7 -11.12 -10.86 18.58
C VAL A 7 -10.51 -11.96 17.71
N ALA A 8 -10.43 -13.19 18.21
CA ALA A 8 -9.87 -14.33 17.48
C ALA A 8 -10.67 -14.65 16.20
N ASP A 9 -12.00 -14.65 16.28
CA ASP A 9 -12.86 -14.88 15.13
C ASP A 9 -12.69 -13.81 14.05
N ARG A 10 -12.55 -12.54 14.45
CA ARG A 10 -12.29 -11.45 13.51
C ARG A 10 -10.93 -11.59 12.83
N ILE A 11 -9.88 -11.90 13.59
CA ILE A 11 -8.54 -12.14 13.04
C ILE A 11 -8.56 -13.29 12.02
N ARG A 12 -9.29 -14.37 12.31
CA ARG A 12 -9.40 -15.54 11.43
C ARG A 12 -10.07 -15.24 10.10
N ARG A 13 -11.02 -14.29 10.06
CA ARG A 13 -11.73 -13.88 8.84
C ARG A 13 -10.90 -12.99 7.91
N TRP A 14 -9.81 -12.40 8.40
CA TRP A 14 -8.92 -11.60 7.56
C TRP A 14 -7.99 -12.47 6.72
N PRO A 15 -7.31 -11.90 5.69
CA PRO A 15 -6.17 -12.54 5.04
C PRO A 15 -5.05 -12.88 6.03
N LYS A 16 -4.21 -13.88 5.73
CA LYS A 16 -3.11 -14.31 6.64
C LYS A 16 -2.00 -13.26 6.71
N GLU A 17 -1.85 -12.51 5.63
CA GLU A 17 -0.87 -11.46 5.41
C GLU A 17 -1.16 -10.23 6.28
N ARG A 18 -2.42 -10.03 6.67
CA ARG A 18 -2.87 -8.79 7.29
C ARG A 18 -2.17 -8.56 8.62
N VAL A 19 -1.51 -7.40 8.73
CA VAL A 19 -1.02 -6.87 10.00
C VAL A 19 -2.13 -6.04 10.64
N PHE A 20 -2.31 -6.16 11.95
CA PHE A 20 -3.35 -5.48 12.72
C PHE A 20 -2.83 -4.96 14.05
N SER A 21 -3.60 -4.07 14.66
CA SER A 21 -3.34 -3.44 15.94
C SER A 21 -4.57 -3.52 16.84
N ARG A 22 -4.43 -3.14 18.11
CA ARG A 22 -5.58 -3.00 19.03
C ARG A 22 -6.67 -2.06 18.52
N PHE A 23 -6.33 -1.10 17.64
CA PHE A 23 -7.28 -0.12 17.11
C PHE A 23 -8.21 -0.71 16.04
N ASP A 24 -7.88 -1.86 15.47
CA ASP A 24 -8.77 -2.58 14.54
C ASP A 24 -9.94 -3.30 15.27
N PHE A 25 -10.07 -3.13 16.59
CA PHE A 25 -11.07 -3.80 17.46
C PHE A 25 -11.76 -2.86 18.45
N LEU A 26 -11.73 -1.54 18.24
CA LEU A 26 -12.32 -0.57 19.18
C LEU A 26 -13.83 -0.76 19.37
N ASP A 27 -14.51 -1.32 18.37
CA ASP A 27 -15.94 -1.67 18.41
C ASP A 27 -16.24 -2.91 19.27
N LEU A 28 -15.23 -3.68 19.66
CA LEU A 28 -15.40 -4.89 20.48
C LEU A 28 -15.21 -4.65 21.98
N GLY A 29 -14.44 -3.63 22.35
CA GLY A 29 -14.15 -3.32 23.75
C GLY A 29 -13.00 -2.33 23.94
N SER A 30 -12.66 -2.05 25.20
CA SER A 30 -11.61 -1.08 25.52
C SER A 30 -10.23 -1.51 25.01
N THR A 31 -9.36 -0.53 24.74
CA THR A 31 -7.99 -0.79 24.25
C THR A 31 -7.16 -1.65 25.20
N ALA A 32 -7.42 -1.56 26.51
CA ALA A 32 -6.77 -2.37 27.53
C ALA A 32 -7.23 -3.83 27.46
N ALA A 33 -8.54 -4.06 27.39
CA ALA A 33 -9.10 -5.41 27.31
C ALA A 33 -8.71 -6.12 26.00
N VAL A 34 -8.75 -5.40 24.86
CA VAL A 34 -8.24 -5.91 23.58
C VAL A 34 -6.73 -6.19 23.66
N GLY A 35 -5.96 -5.30 24.29
CA GLY A 35 -4.53 -5.49 24.48
C GLY A 35 -4.20 -6.77 25.26
N MET A 36 -4.92 -7.04 26.36
CA MET A 36 -4.77 -8.29 27.11
C MET A 36 -5.15 -9.52 26.28
N ALA A 37 -6.23 -9.44 25.48
CA ALA A 37 -6.63 -10.55 24.61
C ALA A 37 -5.56 -10.85 23.56
N LEU A 38 -5.02 -9.82 22.90
CA LEU A 38 -3.93 -9.97 21.94
C LEU A 38 -2.65 -10.51 22.60
N LYS A 39 -2.30 -10.03 23.80
CA LYS A 39 -1.14 -10.55 24.55
C LYS A 39 -1.29 -12.04 24.86
N ARG A 40 -2.45 -12.48 25.36
CA ARG A 40 -2.72 -13.92 25.58
C ARG A 40 -2.64 -14.74 24.30
N MET A 41 -3.10 -14.20 23.17
CA MET A 41 -2.98 -14.88 21.87
C MET A 41 -1.54 -14.97 21.38
N GLU A 42 -0.74 -13.93 21.62
CA GLU A 42 0.70 -13.91 21.35
C GLU A 42 1.44 -14.94 22.21
N ASP A 43 1.15 -14.99 23.51
CA ASP A 43 1.75 -15.97 24.44
C ASP A 43 1.39 -17.41 24.07
N ALA A 44 0.18 -17.62 23.53
CA ALA A 44 -0.25 -18.90 22.99
C ALA A 44 0.28 -19.20 21.56
N GLY A 45 1.13 -18.35 20.98
CA GLY A 45 1.71 -18.53 19.65
C GLY A 45 0.74 -18.38 18.48
N LYS A 46 -0.50 -17.91 18.72
CA LYS A 46 -1.55 -17.80 17.69
C LYS A 46 -1.37 -16.60 16.77
N ILE A 47 -0.70 -15.56 17.28
CA ILE A 47 -0.31 -14.36 16.55
C ILE A 47 1.14 -14.04 16.90
N ARG A 48 1.80 -13.26 16.07
CA ARG A 48 3.18 -12.82 16.30
C ARG A 48 3.22 -11.31 16.30
N ARG A 49 4.01 -10.72 17.21
CA ARG A 49 4.26 -9.28 17.23
C ARG A 49 5.34 -8.94 16.21
N VAL A 50 4.97 -8.13 15.21
CA VAL A 50 5.90 -7.67 14.16
C VAL A 50 6.59 -6.36 14.55
N ARG A 51 5.95 -5.57 15.41
CA ARG A 51 6.44 -4.32 15.98
C ARG A 51 5.65 -4.02 17.25
N ARG A 52 6.15 -3.12 18.11
CA ARG A 52 5.41 -2.66 19.30
C ARG A 52 3.98 -2.23 18.92
N GLY A 53 2.99 -3.00 19.39
CA GLY A 53 1.56 -2.74 19.19
C GLY A 53 0.98 -3.17 17.84
N TYR A 54 1.73 -3.92 17.02
CA TYR A 54 1.30 -4.47 15.74
C TYR A 54 1.59 -5.96 15.66
N TYR A 55 0.64 -6.71 15.10
CA TYR A 55 0.64 -8.16 15.11
C TYR A 55 0.25 -8.70 13.74
N ASP A 56 0.76 -9.88 13.38
CA ASP A 56 0.33 -10.65 12.23
C ASP A 56 -0.04 -12.07 12.64
N ARG A 57 -0.63 -12.81 11.70
CA ARG A 57 -0.67 -14.27 11.82
C ARG A 57 0.60 -14.84 11.20
N PRO A 58 1.44 -15.55 11.96
CA PRO A 58 2.66 -16.11 11.41
C PRO A 58 2.32 -17.08 10.26
N ARG A 59 3.02 -16.89 9.15
CA ARG A 59 2.91 -17.76 7.97
C ARG A 59 4.17 -18.61 7.89
N THR A 60 4.00 -19.87 7.54
CA THR A 60 5.10 -20.80 7.32
C THR A 60 5.14 -21.20 5.86
N HIS A 61 6.34 -21.31 5.32
CA HIS A 61 6.61 -21.86 4.00
C HIS A 61 7.44 -23.13 4.19
N PRO A 62 7.14 -24.25 3.47
CA PRO A 62 7.82 -25.52 3.68
C PRO A 62 9.36 -25.44 3.64
N LEU A 63 9.90 -24.59 2.75
CA LEU A 63 11.35 -24.43 2.58
C LEU A 63 11.97 -23.26 3.35
N LEU A 64 11.20 -22.18 3.59
CA LEU A 64 11.74 -20.93 4.16
C LEU A 64 11.44 -20.79 5.66
N GLY A 65 10.73 -21.75 6.24
CA GLY A 65 10.26 -21.67 7.61
C GLY A 65 9.28 -20.52 7.80
N THR A 66 9.39 -19.81 8.92
CA THR A 66 8.47 -18.72 9.26
C THR A 66 8.77 -17.47 8.44
N LEU A 67 7.81 -17.07 7.60
CA LEU A 67 7.92 -15.90 6.76
C LEU A 67 7.85 -14.61 7.59
N LYS A 68 8.61 -13.60 7.18
CA LYS A 68 8.46 -12.23 7.70
C LYS A 68 7.15 -11.62 7.21
N ALA A 69 6.59 -10.71 7.99
CA ALA A 69 5.45 -9.91 7.56
C ALA A 69 5.86 -8.98 6.41
N ASP A 70 4.96 -8.76 5.46
CA ASP A 70 5.21 -7.81 4.38
C ASP A 70 5.23 -6.38 4.95
N HIS A 71 6.25 -5.61 4.58
CA HIS A 71 6.34 -4.21 4.91
C HIS A 71 5.12 -3.40 4.45
N LYS A 72 4.48 -3.78 3.33
CA LYS A 72 3.25 -3.13 2.85
C LYS A 72 2.11 -3.28 3.84
N GLU A 73 1.95 -4.47 4.41
CA GLU A 73 0.93 -4.75 5.41
C GLU A 73 1.21 -4.04 6.73
N ILE A 74 2.48 -3.99 7.15
CA ILE A 74 2.88 -3.22 8.33
C ILE A 74 2.56 -1.73 8.12
N LEU A 75 2.95 -1.16 6.98
CA LEU A 75 2.68 0.23 6.63
C LEU A 75 1.17 0.52 6.58
N ALA A 76 0.38 -0.37 5.98
CA ALA A 76 -1.07 -0.26 5.95
C ALA A 76 -1.67 -0.25 7.36
N ALA A 77 -1.17 -1.10 8.27
CA ALA A 77 -1.62 -1.11 9.67
C ALA A 77 -1.25 0.18 10.41
N ILE A 78 -0.04 0.71 10.18
CA ILE A 78 0.38 2.01 10.75
C ILE A 78 -0.51 3.13 10.20
N ALA A 79 -0.78 3.14 8.90
CA ALA A 79 -1.65 4.14 8.26
C ALA A 79 -3.07 4.11 8.85
N ARG A 80 -3.69 2.92 8.97
CA ARG A 80 -5.01 2.77 9.60
C ARG A 80 -5.04 3.28 11.04
N ARG A 81 -4.00 3.01 11.83
CA ARG A 81 -3.93 3.47 13.23
C ARG A 81 -3.75 4.98 13.37
N THR A 82 -2.96 5.58 12.49
CA THR A 82 -2.57 6.99 12.60
C THR A 82 -3.44 7.93 11.79
N GLY A 83 -4.24 7.40 10.86
CA GLY A 83 -4.99 8.18 9.87
C GLY A 83 -4.10 8.77 8.78
N MET A 84 -2.78 8.49 8.76
CA MET A 84 -1.89 9.04 7.75
C MET A 84 -2.16 8.41 6.38
N ARG A 85 -2.02 9.22 5.34
CA ARG A 85 -2.05 8.74 3.96
C ARG A 85 -0.64 8.31 3.55
N LEU A 86 -0.56 7.20 2.83
CA LEU A 86 0.67 6.67 2.26
C LEU A 86 0.51 6.52 0.76
N GLN A 87 1.61 6.70 0.04
CA GLN A 87 1.67 6.48 -1.39
C GLN A 87 3.08 6.02 -1.78
N THR A 88 3.18 4.97 -2.59
CA THR A 88 4.46 4.58 -3.18
C THR A 88 5.02 5.73 -4.02
N ALA A 89 6.29 6.06 -3.83
CA ALA A 89 6.93 7.20 -4.48
C ALA A 89 7.92 6.77 -5.57
N GLY A 90 8.09 7.64 -6.57
CA GLY A 90 9.23 7.60 -7.48
C GLY A 90 9.43 6.24 -8.17
N SER A 91 10.68 5.78 -8.17
CA SER A 91 11.09 4.53 -8.82
C SER A 91 10.42 3.29 -8.26
N ASN A 92 10.01 3.29 -6.97
CA ASN A 92 9.20 2.22 -6.41
C ASN A 92 7.85 2.12 -7.10
N ALA A 93 7.19 3.25 -7.39
CA ALA A 93 5.91 3.25 -8.09
C ALA A 93 6.07 2.82 -9.55
N ALA A 94 7.13 3.26 -10.23
CA ALA A 94 7.42 2.83 -11.60
C ALA A 94 7.68 1.32 -11.69
N ASN A 95 8.43 0.75 -10.73
CA ASN A 95 8.70 -0.69 -10.70
C ASN A 95 7.43 -1.50 -10.39
N GLU A 96 6.62 -1.07 -9.42
CA GLU A 96 5.35 -1.72 -9.11
C GLU A 96 4.33 -1.66 -10.26
N LEU A 97 4.37 -0.59 -11.07
CA LEU A 97 3.61 -0.45 -12.32
C LEU A 97 4.26 -1.16 -13.52
N ARG A 98 5.37 -1.89 -13.31
CA ARG A 98 6.16 -2.58 -14.34
C ARG A 98 6.61 -1.67 -15.49
N LEU A 99 6.82 -0.39 -15.20
CA LEU A 99 7.38 0.58 -16.15
C LEU A 99 8.92 0.56 -16.17
N THR A 100 9.52 -0.09 -15.17
CA THR A 100 10.96 -0.33 -15.09
C THR A 100 11.24 -1.67 -14.42
N GLU A 101 12.22 -2.39 -14.92
CA GLU A 101 12.75 -3.62 -14.33
C GLU A 101 13.74 -3.33 -13.20
N GLN A 102 14.21 -2.09 -13.09
CA GLN A 102 15.16 -1.69 -12.07
C GLN A 102 14.51 -1.80 -10.68
N VAL A 103 15.06 -2.69 -9.85
CA VAL A 103 14.68 -2.83 -8.45
C VAL A 103 15.33 -1.68 -7.65
N PRO A 104 14.54 -0.76 -7.05
CA PRO A 104 15.11 0.36 -6.31
C PRO A 104 15.88 -0.09 -5.08
N ALA A 105 17.07 0.47 -4.84
CA ALA A 105 17.89 0.14 -3.67
C ALA A 105 17.22 0.54 -2.32
N ARG A 106 16.32 1.53 -2.36
CA ARG A 106 15.60 2.05 -1.18
C ARG A 106 14.11 2.09 -1.48
N ILE A 107 13.31 1.81 -0.47
CA ILE A 107 11.85 1.90 -0.54
C ILE A 107 11.43 3.27 0.00
N VAL A 108 10.73 4.04 -0.82
CA VAL A 108 10.27 5.39 -0.48
C VAL A 108 8.75 5.49 -0.62
N TYR A 109 8.11 6.03 0.42
CA TYR A 109 6.70 6.40 0.42
C TYR A 109 6.55 7.90 0.68
N GLU A 110 5.61 8.53 -0.02
CA GLU A 110 5.13 9.87 0.31
C GLU A 110 3.99 9.78 1.33
N THR A 111 3.99 10.69 2.30
CA THR A 111 3.01 10.73 3.38
C THR A 111 2.68 12.16 3.81
N ASP A 112 1.49 12.37 4.36
CA ASP A 112 1.08 13.63 4.98
C ASP A 112 1.61 13.77 6.43
N ALA A 113 2.18 12.70 6.99
CA ALA A 113 2.88 12.72 8.27
C ALA A 113 4.31 13.31 8.15
N PRO A 114 5.00 13.61 9.27
CA PRO A 114 6.39 14.06 9.25
C PRO A 114 7.34 13.06 8.59
N SER A 115 8.31 13.59 7.84
CA SER A 115 9.37 12.78 7.22
C SER A 115 10.15 12.01 8.28
N ARG A 116 10.35 10.71 8.06
CA ARG A 116 11.15 9.86 8.96
C ARG A 116 11.57 8.57 8.26
N LYS A 117 12.57 7.91 8.83
CA LYS A 117 12.93 6.55 8.46
C LYS A 117 12.18 5.57 9.37
N LEU A 118 11.67 4.50 8.78
CA LEU A 118 10.97 3.43 9.49
C LEU A 118 11.75 2.13 9.31
N ASP A 119 12.37 1.67 10.38
CA ASP A 119 12.95 0.34 10.43
C ASP A 119 11.88 -0.71 10.73
N LEU A 120 11.75 -1.67 9.82
CA LEU A 120 10.83 -2.80 9.85
C LEU A 120 11.56 -4.17 9.82
N GLY A 121 12.86 -4.21 10.13
CA GLY A 121 13.64 -5.46 10.16
C GLY A 121 13.98 -6.03 8.78
N GLY A 122 13.95 -5.16 7.76
CA GLY A 122 14.46 -5.42 6.41
C GLY A 122 15.89 -4.91 6.23
N ARG A 123 16.49 -5.15 5.06
CA ARG A 123 17.89 -4.77 4.77
C ARG A 123 18.12 -3.26 4.81
N ASN A 124 17.13 -2.48 4.41
CA ASN A 124 17.17 -1.01 4.41
C ASN A 124 15.92 -0.44 5.09
N PRO A 125 16.04 0.66 5.85
CA PRO A 125 14.88 1.34 6.41
C PRO A 125 14.03 1.96 5.30
N ILE A 126 12.71 1.95 5.51
CA ILE A 126 11.75 2.59 4.60
C ILE A 126 11.78 4.08 4.85
N GLN A 127 11.85 4.87 3.78
CA GLN A 127 11.84 6.32 3.87
C GLN A 127 10.41 6.84 3.69
N LEU A 128 9.91 7.53 4.71
CA LEU A 128 8.68 8.31 4.61
C LEU A 128 9.07 9.75 4.32
N LYS A 129 8.61 10.27 3.19
CA LYS A 129 8.82 11.66 2.76
C LYS A 129 7.53 12.45 2.94
N HIS A 130 7.59 13.51 3.73
CA HIS A 130 6.45 14.40 3.90
C HIS A 130 6.09 15.08 2.59
N ARG A 131 4.78 15.13 2.31
CA ARG A 131 4.15 16.00 1.33
C ARG A 131 2.92 16.65 1.95
N PRO A 132 2.63 17.91 1.60
CA PRO A 132 1.41 18.57 2.06
C PRO A 132 0.17 17.72 1.75
N LEU A 133 -0.77 17.64 2.69
CA LEU A 133 -2.01 16.88 2.49
C LEU A 133 -2.75 17.29 1.22
N ARG A 134 -2.76 18.59 0.90
CA ARG A 134 -3.33 19.10 -0.35
C ARG A 134 -2.71 18.43 -1.58
N GLU A 135 -1.43 18.10 -1.58
CA GLU A 135 -0.78 17.41 -2.71
C GLU A 135 -1.13 15.93 -2.74
N ILE A 136 -1.15 15.26 -1.58
CA ILE A 136 -1.48 13.83 -1.46
C ILE A 136 -2.97 13.55 -1.65
N ALA A 137 -3.87 14.46 -1.28
CA ALA A 137 -5.32 14.23 -1.30
C ALA A 137 -6.00 14.78 -2.57
N ARG A 138 -5.28 15.50 -3.43
CA ARG A 138 -5.82 16.14 -4.63
C ARG A 138 -6.41 15.15 -5.63
N ALA A 139 -5.77 14.00 -5.80
CA ALA A 139 -6.17 12.98 -6.76
C ALA A 139 -6.45 11.63 -6.07
N SER A 140 -7.17 10.76 -6.76
CA SER A 140 -7.42 9.39 -6.30
C SER A 140 -6.10 8.63 -6.08
N GLU A 141 -6.13 7.62 -5.22
CA GLU A 141 -4.93 6.80 -4.97
C GLU A 141 -4.37 6.16 -6.25
N SER A 142 -5.23 5.60 -7.10
CA SER A 142 -4.83 5.02 -8.38
C SER A 142 -4.20 6.06 -9.31
N SER A 143 -4.79 7.26 -9.40
CA SER A 143 -4.26 8.35 -10.24
C SER A 143 -2.89 8.79 -9.75
N ARG A 144 -2.75 9.03 -8.44
CA ARG A 144 -1.47 9.44 -7.86
C ARG A 144 -0.39 8.39 -8.07
N PHE A 145 -0.73 7.12 -7.93
CA PHE A 145 0.21 6.02 -8.15
C PHE A 145 0.74 6.01 -9.59
N VAL A 146 -0.14 6.15 -10.59
CA VAL A 146 0.25 6.30 -12.00
C VAL A 146 1.09 7.56 -12.22
N PHE A 147 0.71 8.70 -11.64
CA PHE A 147 1.48 9.94 -11.77
C PHE A 147 2.89 9.81 -11.19
N ALA A 148 3.04 9.11 -10.07
CA ALA A 148 4.33 8.85 -9.44
C ALA A 148 5.22 7.98 -10.34
N GLY A 149 4.67 6.91 -10.92
CA GLY A 149 5.39 6.05 -11.85
C GLY A 149 5.83 6.77 -13.12
N LEU A 150 4.92 7.49 -13.79
CA LEU A 150 5.24 8.26 -14.99
C LEU A 150 6.29 9.36 -14.71
N ARG A 151 6.20 10.03 -13.56
CA ARG A 151 7.20 11.04 -13.16
C ARG A 151 8.58 10.42 -12.94
N ALA A 152 8.64 9.20 -12.43
CA ALA A 152 9.89 8.52 -12.13
C ALA A 152 10.62 8.01 -13.37
N ILE A 153 9.90 7.50 -14.37
CA ILE A 153 10.52 7.12 -15.66
C ILE A 153 10.85 8.34 -16.52
N GLY A 154 10.14 9.45 -16.32
CA GLY A 154 10.35 10.70 -17.06
C GLY A 154 9.71 10.71 -18.44
N ARG A 155 9.46 11.92 -18.97
CA ARG A 155 8.71 12.16 -20.21
C ARG A 155 9.28 11.43 -21.43
N THR A 156 10.61 11.33 -21.52
CA THR A 156 11.32 10.74 -22.67
C THR A 156 11.17 9.22 -22.75
N HIS A 157 10.79 8.55 -21.65
CA HIS A 157 10.71 7.09 -21.59
C HIS A 157 9.26 6.59 -21.61
N ILE A 158 8.28 7.43 -21.94
CA ILE A 158 6.88 7.01 -22.04
C ILE A 158 6.60 6.61 -23.48
N THR A 159 6.61 5.30 -23.71
CA THR A 159 6.39 4.71 -25.03
C THR A 159 4.93 4.26 -25.20
N PRO A 160 4.43 4.10 -26.44
CA PRO A 160 3.11 3.54 -26.70
C PRO A 160 2.88 2.17 -26.05
N GLU A 161 3.90 1.33 -25.99
CA GLU A 161 3.83 -0.02 -25.39
C GLU A 161 3.61 0.07 -23.88
N ARG A 162 4.29 1.00 -23.20
CA ARG A 162 4.10 1.24 -21.75
C ARG A 162 2.71 1.80 -21.46
N VAL A 163 2.19 2.65 -22.34
CA VAL A 163 0.82 3.18 -22.26
C VAL A 163 -0.20 2.05 -22.41
N ALA A 164 -0.04 1.20 -23.43
CA ALA A 164 -0.90 0.04 -23.66
C ALA A 164 -0.83 -0.96 -22.48
N HIS A 165 0.36 -1.20 -21.95
CA HIS A 165 0.56 -2.02 -20.75
C HIS A 165 -0.24 -1.48 -19.55
N LEU A 166 -0.12 -0.18 -19.25
CA LEU A 166 -0.90 0.44 -18.16
C LEU A 166 -2.41 0.39 -18.44
N ALA A 167 -2.83 0.57 -19.69
CA ALA A 167 -4.22 0.47 -20.09
C ALA A 167 -4.79 -0.94 -19.85
N LYS A 168 -3.97 -1.98 -19.99
CA LYS A 168 -4.32 -3.39 -19.78
C LYS A 168 -4.34 -3.77 -18.30
N GLU A 169 -3.32 -3.39 -17.53
CA GLU A 169 -3.18 -3.78 -16.12
C GLU A 169 -4.14 -3.02 -15.19
N LEU A 170 -4.49 -1.77 -15.53
CA LEU A 170 -5.37 -0.96 -14.70
C LEU A 170 -6.83 -1.35 -14.90
N LYS A 171 -7.53 -1.55 -13.79
CA LYS A 171 -8.99 -1.76 -13.79
C LYS A 171 -9.72 -0.60 -14.48
N PRO A 172 -10.86 -0.85 -15.16
CA PRO A 172 -11.64 0.20 -15.81
C PRO A 172 -12.03 1.37 -14.89
N GLU A 173 -12.33 1.09 -13.62
CA GLU A 173 -12.61 2.10 -12.60
C GLU A 173 -11.43 3.04 -12.36
N HIS A 174 -10.21 2.50 -12.23
CA HIS A 174 -8.98 3.27 -12.04
C HIS A 174 -8.64 4.12 -13.26
N ARG A 175 -8.87 3.59 -14.46
CA ARG A 175 -8.67 4.31 -15.73
C ARG A 175 -9.57 5.55 -15.83
N ARG A 176 -10.84 5.43 -15.43
CA ARG A 176 -11.78 6.57 -15.39
C ARG A 176 -11.33 7.67 -14.41
N LEU A 177 -10.74 7.28 -13.28
CA LEU A 177 -10.20 8.24 -12.31
C LEU A 177 -9.05 9.07 -12.89
N LEU A 178 -8.24 8.53 -13.82
CA LEU A 178 -7.18 9.29 -14.48
C LEU A 178 -7.72 10.50 -15.26
N LEU A 179 -8.86 10.34 -15.92
CA LEU A 179 -9.50 11.45 -16.65
C LEU A 179 -10.08 12.49 -15.69
N ARG A 180 -10.73 12.04 -14.61
CA ARG A 180 -11.30 12.93 -13.60
C ARG A 180 -10.22 13.77 -12.91
N ASP A 181 -9.08 13.15 -12.65
CA ASP A 181 -7.98 13.73 -11.88
C ASP A 181 -6.91 14.39 -12.79
N LEU A 182 -7.16 14.48 -14.09
CA LEU A 182 -6.25 15.02 -15.11
C LEU A 182 -5.73 16.42 -14.75
N ARG A 183 -6.59 17.27 -14.18
CA ARG A 183 -6.27 18.63 -13.72
C ARG A 183 -5.16 18.71 -12.66
N TYR A 184 -4.88 17.60 -11.98
CA TYR A 184 -3.82 17.53 -10.97
C TYR A 184 -2.50 16.99 -11.51
N ALA A 185 -2.50 16.48 -12.75
CA ALA A 185 -1.30 16.03 -13.42
C ALA A 185 -0.62 17.18 -14.17
N PRO A 186 0.73 17.20 -14.27
CA PRO A 186 1.44 18.09 -15.19
C PRO A 186 0.93 17.96 -16.62
N ALA A 187 0.88 19.07 -17.36
CA ALA A 187 0.33 19.12 -18.72
C ALA A 187 0.93 18.06 -19.67
N TRP A 188 2.23 17.78 -19.54
CA TRP A 188 2.90 16.78 -20.38
C TRP A 188 2.39 15.35 -20.16
N MET A 189 1.79 15.03 -19.00
CA MET A 189 1.20 13.70 -18.75
C MET A 189 -0.16 13.54 -19.42
N HIS A 190 -0.84 14.63 -19.78
CA HIS A 190 -2.25 14.58 -20.18
C HIS A 190 -2.51 13.68 -21.39
N PRO A 191 -1.72 13.72 -22.47
CA PRO A 191 -1.93 12.84 -23.63
C PRO A 191 -1.82 11.36 -23.23
N HIS A 192 -0.81 11.01 -22.43
CA HIS A 192 -0.59 9.65 -21.97
C HIS A 192 -1.71 9.15 -21.06
N LEU A 193 -2.18 9.98 -20.13
CA LEU A 193 -3.28 9.63 -19.23
C LEU A 193 -4.60 9.43 -19.97
N ARG A 194 -4.87 10.25 -21.01
CA ARG A 194 -6.03 10.07 -21.89
C ARG A 194 -5.95 8.76 -22.67
N ALA A 195 -4.77 8.44 -23.21
CA ALA A 195 -4.54 7.19 -23.94
C ALA A 195 -4.71 5.95 -23.02
N ILE A 196 -4.13 5.98 -21.81
CA ILE A 196 -4.32 4.91 -20.81
C ILE A 196 -5.80 4.76 -20.48
N ALA A 197 -6.52 5.87 -20.31
CA ALA A 197 -7.92 5.85 -19.93
C ALA A 197 -8.87 5.36 -21.03
N ALA A 198 -8.54 5.59 -22.30
CA ALA A 198 -9.30 5.11 -23.45
C ALA A 198 -9.34 3.58 -23.52
N GLY A 199 -8.31 2.90 -23.02
CA GLY A 199 -8.17 1.45 -23.12
C GLY A 199 -7.70 1.00 -24.50
N GLU A 200 -7.48 -0.30 -24.69
CA GLU A 200 -7.31 -0.86 -26.03
C GLU A 200 -8.61 -0.66 -26.85
N PRO A 201 -8.53 -0.38 -28.16
CA PRO A 201 -9.70 -0.40 -29.01
C PRO A 201 -10.34 -1.79 -28.87
N LYS A 202 -11.61 -1.84 -28.45
CA LYS A 202 -12.38 -3.08 -28.49
C LYS A 202 -12.27 -3.61 -29.92
N SER A 203 -11.64 -4.78 -30.13
CA SER A 203 -11.80 -5.45 -31.40
C SER A 203 -13.30 -5.69 -31.55
N ARG A 204 -13.91 -5.04 -32.54
CA ARG A 204 -15.28 -5.32 -32.93
C ARG A 204 -15.24 -6.76 -33.45
N THR A 205 -15.80 -7.68 -32.67
CA THR A 205 -16.25 -8.98 -33.18
C THR A 205 -17.58 -8.76 -33.89
#